data_AF-A0A1J4X462-F1
#
_entry.id   AF-A0A1J4X462-F1
#
_cell.length_a   1.000
_cell.length_b   1.000
_cell.length_c   1.000
_cell.angle_alpha   90.00
_cell.angle_beta   90.00
_cell.angle_gamma   90.00
#
_symmetry.space_group_name_H-M   'P 1'
#
loop_
_entity.id
_entity.type
_entity.pdbx_description
1 polymer ?
#
loop_
_entity_poly.entity_id
_entity_poly.type
_entity_poly.pdbx_seq_one_letter_code
_entity_poly.pdbx_strand_id
1 'polypeptide(L)'
;MLGKGRAQELTLAALHKRVDLVVEIPAFTAVLITGALMYPFATLSGLIHAKIALGLLAVAANAYCVWLVFRRAGAAQAGHWEEFARLDHKQHQYGALVLLAIVAALGIGTYVHGSV
;
A
#
# COMPACT_ATOMS: atom_id res chain seq x y z
N MET A 1 -16.42 1.44 -8.91
CA MET A 1 -16.05 2.81 -9.34
C MET A 1 -15.48 2.75 -10.76
N LEU A 2 -15.84 3.73 -11.61
CA LEU A 2 -15.27 4.16 -12.90
C LEU A 2 -14.67 3.13 -13.89
N GLY A 3 -15.53 2.26 -14.42
CA GLY A 3 -15.35 1.61 -15.73
C GLY A 3 -16.73 1.43 -16.35
N LYS A 4 -17.17 2.35 -17.25
CA LYS A 4 -18.47 2.22 -17.94
C LYS A 4 -18.36 1.18 -19.07
N GLY A 5 -17.97 -0.04 -18.73
CA GLY A 5 -17.76 -1.17 -19.66
C GLY A 5 -16.50 -1.98 -19.37
N ARG A 6 -16.48 -3.23 -19.86
CA ARG A 6 -15.36 -4.18 -19.66
C ARG A 6 -14.04 -3.69 -20.25
N ALA A 7 -14.09 -2.95 -21.36
CA ALA A 7 -12.91 -2.35 -21.97
C ALA A 7 -12.25 -1.29 -21.07
N GLN A 8 -13.07 -0.49 -20.37
CA GLN A 8 -12.59 0.50 -19.41
C GLN A 8 -12.03 -0.17 -18.16
N GLU A 9 -12.65 -1.25 -17.65
CA GLU A 9 -12.13 -2.03 -16.53
C GLU A 9 -10.75 -2.63 -16.83
N LEU A 10 -10.54 -3.15 -18.05
CA LEU A 10 -9.24 -3.64 -18.51
C LEU A 10 -8.19 -2.53 -18.56
N THR A 11 -8.58 -1.37 -19.10
CA THR A 11 -7.69 -0.20 -19.19
C THR A 11 -7.31 0.30 -17.80
N LEU A 12 -8.28 0.39 -16.88
CA LEU A 12 -8.07 0.80 -15.51
C LEU A 12 -7.17 -0.19 -14.77
N ALA A 13 -7.40 -1.50 -14.91
CA ALA A 13 -6.57 -2.53 -14.29
C ALA A 13 -5.12 -2.47 -14.79
N ALA A 14 -4.91 -2.25 -16.09
CA ALA A 14 -3.58 -2.09 -16.68
C ALA A 14 -2.88 -0.81 -16.20
N LEU A 15 -3.60 0.31 -16.13
CA LEU A 15 -3.07 1.57 -15.62
C LEU A 15 -2.67 1.45 -14.14
N HIS A 16 -3.54 0.88 -13.31
CA HIS A 16 -3.29 0.69 -11.88
C HIS A 16 -2.05 -0.18 -11.66
N LYS A 17 -1.92 -1.30 -12.39
CA LYS A 17 -0.71 -2.13 -12.37
C LYS A 17 0.56 -1.35 -12.71
N ARG A 18 0.49 -0.42 -13.68
CA ARG A 18 1.65 0.40 -14.06
C ARG A 18 2.01 1.40 -12.98
N VAL A 19 1.02 2.02 -12.33
CA VAL A 19 1.24 2.94 -11.20
C VAL A 19 1.90 2.21 -10.04
N ASP A 20 1.38 1.04 -9.66
CA ASP A 20 1.97 0.22 -8.60
C ASP A 20 3.45 -0.08 -8.87
N LEU A 21 3.78 -0.48 -10.10
CA LEU A 21 5.14 -0.87 -10.45
C LEU A 21 6.12 0.30 -10.54
N VAL A 22 5.69 1.43 -11.07
CA VAL A 22 6.59 2.57 -11.38
C VAL A 22 6.63 3.60 -10.27
N VAL A 23 5.58 3.67 -9.45
CA VAL A 23 5.44 4.70 -8.41
C VAL A 23 5.38 4.06 -7.04
N GLU A 24 4.42 3.16 -6.78
CA GLU A 24 4.18 2.68 -5.41
C GLU A 24 5.29 1.78 -4.89
N ILE A 25 5.75 0.81 -5.68
CA ILE A 25 6.86 -0.09 -5.31
C ILE A 25 8.13 0.70 -5.01
N PRO A 26 8.63 1.57 -5.92
CA PRO A 26 9.78 2.41 -5.60
C PRO A 26 9.58 3.26 -4.34
N ALA A 27 8.39 3.81 -4.13
CA ALA A 27 8.10 4.63 -2.97
C ALA A 27 8.20 3.84 -1.65
N PHE A 28 7.49 2.71 -1.53
CA PHE A 28 7.55 1.93 -0.28
C PHE A 28 8.92 1.26 -0.09
N THR A 29 9.62 0.90 -1.17
CA THR A 29 11.01 0.42 -1.10
C THR A 29 11.95 1.50 -0.59
N ALA A 30 11.83 2.74 -1.08
CA ALA A 30 12.62 3.86 -0.58
C ALA A 30 12.37 4.12 0.90
N VAL A 31 11.11 4.07 1.36
CA VAL A 31 10.74 4.18 2.77
C VAL A 31 11.39 3.08 3.61
N LEU A 32 11.37 1.83 3.16
CA LEU A 32 12.03 0.72 3.87
C LEU A 32 13.53 0.91 3.98
N ILE A 33 14.19 1.25 2.88
CA ILE A 33 15.65 1.44 2.84
C ILE A 33 16.04 2.60 3.76
N THR A 34 15.42 3.75 3.59
CA THR A 34 15.71 4.94 4.41
C THR A 34 15.40 4.71 5.89
N GLY A 35 14.28 4.07 6.22
CA GLY A 35 13.94 3.70 7.59
C GLY A 35 14.95 2.74 8.21
N ALA A 36 15.41 1.73 7.47
CA ALA A 36 16.44 0.81 7.93
C ALA A 36 17.79 1.50 8.15
N LEU A 37 18.18 2.44 7.28
CA LEU A 37 19.40 3.24 7.43
C LEU A 37 19.34 4.19 8.64
N MET A 38 18.16 4.72 8.97
CA MET A 38 17.96 5.61 10.12
C MET A 38 17.84 4.85 11.45
N TYR A 39 17.48 3.57 11.44
CA TYR A 39 17.22 2.78 12.64
C TYR A 39 18.37 2.77 13.67
N PRO A 40 19.65 2.62 13.30
CA PRO A 40 20.76 2.62 14.26
C PRO A 40 20.95 3.96 15.01
N PHE A 41 20.45 5.05 14.44
CA PHE A 41 20.56 6.40 15.01
C PHE A 41 19.30 6.82 15.78
N ALA A 42 18.29 5.95 15.84
CA ALA A 42 17.03 6.26 16.50
C ALA A 42 17.12 6.06 18.01
N THR A 43 16.64 7.05 18.77
CA THR A 43 16.39 6.88 20.21
C THR A 43 15.13 6.04 20.39
N LEU A 44 15.30 4.77 20.73
CA LEU A 44 14.19 3.82 20.80
C LEU A 44 13.32 4.08 22.03
N SER A 45 12.11 4.58 21.79
CA SER A 45 11.03 4.69 22.77
C SER A 45 9.87 3.77 22.40
N GLY A 46 8.92 3.55 23.31
CA GLY A 46 7.71 2.78 23.00
C GLY A 46 6.93 3.37 21.82
N LEU A 47 6.88 4.71 21.70
CA LEU A 47 6.24 5.40 20.58
C LEU A 47 6.99 5.18 19.26
N ILE A 48 8.33 5.20 19.26
CA ILE A 48 9.11 4.91 18.06
C ILE A 48 8.92 3.46 17.60
N HIS A 49 8.85 2.49 18.52
CA HIS A 49 8.51 1.10 18.16
C HIS A 49 7.11 1.00 17.54
N ALA A 50 6.11 1.67 18.11
CA ALA A 50 4.76 1.71 17.55
C ALA A 50 4.74 2.33 16.14
N LYS A 51 5.48 3.43 15.93
CA LYS A 51 5.64 4.05 14.61
C LYS A 51 6.27 3.09 13.59
N ILE A 52 7.35 2.39 13.97
CA ILE A 52 8.01 1.41 13.11
C ILE A 52 7.05 0.26 12.79
N ALA A 53 6.36 -0.29 13.78
CA ALA A 53 5.40 -1.37 13.57
C ALA A 53 4.26 -0.98 12.62
N LEU A 54 3.70 0.22 12.77
CA LEU A 54 2.68 0.76 11.87
C LEU A 54 3.23 0.99 10.46
N GLY A 55 4.45 1.51 10.33
CA GLY A 55 5.12 1.65 9.04
C GLY A 55 5.33 0.31 8.34
N LEU A 56 5.80 -0.70 9.06
CA LEU A 56 5.98 -2.06 8.53
C LEU A 56 4.63 -2.70 8.16
N LEU A 57 3.58 -2.48 8.95
CA LEU A 57 2.22 -2.92 8.63
C LEU A 57 1.72 -2.28 7.32
N ALA A 58 1.94 -0.97 7.15
CA ALA A 58 1.58 -0.27 5.93
C ALA A 58 2.33 -0.84 4.71
N VAL A 59 3.64 -1.08 4.83
CA VAL A 59 4.44 -1.68 3.75
C VAL A 59 3.96 -3.09 3.41
N ALA A 60 3.72 -3.94 4.41
CA ALA A 60 3.26 -5.31 4.19
C ALA A 60 1.87 -5.35 3.54
N ALA A 61 0.94 -4.52 4.02
CA ALA A 61 -0.38 -4.39 3.43
C ALA A 61 -0.29 -3.86 1.99
N ASN A 62 0.61 -2.91 1.70
CA ASN A 62 0.79 -2.38 0.35
C ASN A 62 1.40 -3.41 -0.60
N ALA A 63 2.38 -4.20 -0.15
CA ALA A 63 2.93 -5.31 -0.92
C ALA A 63 1.84 -6.36 -1.25
N TYR A 64 0.91 -6.60 -0.32
CA TYR A 64 -0.25 -7.46 -0.57
C TYR A 64 -1.22 -6.84 -1.60
N CYS A 65 -1.47 -5.53 -1.55
CA CYS A 65 -2.25 -4.81 -2.57
C CYS A 65 -1.65 -4.98 -3.97
N VAL A 66 -0.33 -4.84 -4.11
CA VAL A 66 0.37 -5.08 -5.38
C VAL A 66 0.08 -6.49 -5.90
N TRP A 67 0.23 -7.52 -5.06
CA TRP A 67 -0.10 -8.90 -5.45
C TRP A 67 -1.57 -9.06 -5.90
N LEU A 68 -2.51 -8.41 -5.22
CA LEU A 68 -3.92 -8.39 -5.64
C LEU A 68 -4.10 -7.73 -7.01
N VAL A 69 -3.36 -6.66 -7.33
CA VAL A 69 -3.41 -5.99 -8.64
C VAL A 69 -2.94 -6.89 -9.76
N PHE A 70 -1.84 -7.65 -9.55
CA PHE A 70 -1.39 -8.65 -10.53
C PHE A 70 -2.45 -9.73 -10.76
N ARG A 71 -3.06 -10.25 -9.69
CA ARG A 71 -4.13 -11.24 -9.80
C ARG A 71 -5.38 -10.70 -10.47
N ARG A 72 -5.79 -9.47 -10.13
CA ARG A 72 -6.95 -8.79 -10.71
C ARG A 72 -6.74 -8.59 -12.21
N ALA A 73 -5.55 -8.18 -12.63
CA ALA A 73 -5.20 -8.06 -14.05
C ALA A 73 -5.27 -9.42 -14.78
N GLY A 74 -4.77 -10.49 -14.15
CA GLY A 74 -4.88 -11.85 -14.71
C GLY A 74 -6.32 -12.33 -14.86
N ALA A 75 -7.16 -12.13 -13.83
CA ALA A 75 -8.58 -12.46 -13.88
C ALA A 75 -9.33 -11.67 -14.97
N ALA A 76 -9.00 -10.39 -15.15
CA ALA A 76 -9.58 -9.57 -16.21
C ALA A 76 -9.20 -10.08 -17.60
N GLN A 77 -7.94 -10.46 -17.82
CA GLN A 77 -7.47 -11.00 -19.09
C GLN A 77 -8.10 -12.37 -19.41
N ALA A 78 -8.37 -13.18 -18.39
CA ALA A 78 -9.06 -14.47 -18.53
C ALA A 78 -10.59 -14.34 -18.64
N GLY A 79 -11.16 -13.12 -18.52
CA GLY A 79 -12.61 -12.91 -18.53
C GLY A 79 -13.33 -13.40 -17.27
N HIS A 80 -12.61 -13.67 -16.19
CA HIS A 80 -13.16 -14.13 -14.90
C HIS A 80 -13.68 -12.96 -14.06
N TRP A 81 -14.80 -12.36 -14.48
CA TRP A 81 -15.31 -11.11 -13.90
C TRP A 81 -15.76 -11.20 -12.44
N GLU A 82 -16.22 -12.37 -11.98
CA GLU A 82 -16.56 -12.58 -10.56
C GLU A 82 -15.31 -12.55 -9.68
N GLU A 83 -14.23 -13.21 -10.13
CA GLU A 83 -12.95 -13.16 -9.43
C GLU A 83 -12.37 -11.75 -9.44
N PHE A 84 -12.45 -11.05 -10.57
CA PHE A 84 -12.05 -9.66 -10.69
C PHE A 84 -12.74 -8.78 -9.63
N ALA A 85 -14.07 -8.85 -9.52
CA ALA A 85 -14.83 -8.05 -8.57
C ALA A 85 -14.48 -8.38 -7.11
N ARG A 86 -14.27 -9.67 -6.80
CA ARG A 86 -13.85 -10.11 -5.45
C ARG A 86 -12.45 -9.59 -5.10
N LEU A 87 -11.52 -9.63 -6.06
CA LEU A 87 -10.15 -9.12 -5.85
C LEU A 87 -10.14 -7.60 -5.71
N ASP A 88 -10.96 -6.88 -6.48
CA ASP A 88 -11.13 -5.43 -6.38
C ASP A 88 -11.63 -5.00 -4.99
N HIS A 89 -12.65 -5.70 -4.47
CA HIS A 89 -13.17 -5.42 -3.14
C HIS A 89 -12.11 -5.65 -2.04
N LYS A 90 -11.36 -6.76 -2.14
CA LYS A 90 -10.26 -7.02 -1.20
C LYS A 90 -9.19 -5.93 -1.30
N GLN A 91 -8.80 -5.51 -2.50
CA GLN A 91 -7.81 -4.47 -2.68
C GLN A 91 -8.24 -3.17 -1.98
N HIS A 92 -9.52 -2.80 -2.06
CA HIS A 92 -10.03 -1.61 -1.36
C HIS A 92 -9.94 -1.71 0.16
N GLN A 93 -10.24 -2.88 0.73
CA GLN A 93 -10.15 -3.13 2.17
C GLN A 93 -8.70 -3.01 2.69
N TYR A 94 -7.75 -3.62 1.98
CA TYR A 94 -6.33 -3.53 2.35
C TYR A 94 -5.75 -2.14 2.06
N GLY A 95 -6.20 -1.45 1.02
CA GLY A 95 -5.87 -0.04 0.77
C GLY A 95 -6.28 0.87 1.92
N ALA A 96 -7.47 0.65 2.51
CA ALA A 96 -7.89 1.38 3.70
C ALA A 96 -7.00 1.09 4.91
N LEU A 97 -6.57 -0.17 5.10
CA LEU A 97 -5.62 -0.55 6.15
C LEU A 97 -4.27 0.16 5.97
N VAL A 98 -3.74 0.21 4.75
CA VAL A 98 -2.50 0.96 4.43
C VAL A 98 -2.64 2.41 4.84
N LEU A 99 -3.73 3.07 4.44
CA LEU A 99 -3.97 4.48 4.76
C LEU A 99 -4.01 4.73 6.27
N LEU A 100 -4.76 3.91 7.02
CA LEU A 100 -4.86 4.05 8.47
C LEU A 100 -3.52 3.86 9.16
N ALA A 101 -2.73 2.87 8.73
CA ALA A 101 -1.41 2.62 9.28
C ALA A 101 -0.44 3.78 9.01
N ILE A 102 -0.46 4.35 7.80
CA ILE A 102 0.34 5.53 7.43
C ILE A 102 -0.05 6.74 8.28
N VAL A 103 -1.35 7.06 8.37
CA VAL A 103 -1.84 8.20 9.14
C VAL A 103 -1.46 8.08 10.61
N ALA A 104 -1.60 6.89 11.20
CA ALA A 104 -1.20 6.65 12.58
C ALA A 104 0.32 6.80 12.78
N ALA A 105 1.14 6.24 11.89
CA ALA A 105 2.60 6.38 11.96
C ALA A 105 3.07 7.83 11.82
N LEU A 106 2.43 8.60 10.92
CA LEU A 106 2.68 10.03 10.76
C LEU A 106 2.24 10.84 11.99
N GLY A 107 1.08 10.51 12.57
CA GLY A 107 0.60 11.11 13.81
C GLY A 107 1.58 10.93 14.96
N ILE A 108 2.12 9.72 15.15
CA ILE A 108 3.16 9.48 16.15
C ILE A 108 4.42 10.28 15.83
N GLY A 109 4.86 10.30 14.56
CA GLY A 109 6.05 11.03 14.14
C GLY A 109 5.96 12.53 14.42
N THR A 110 4.81 13.15 14.11
CA THR A 110 4.56 14.58 14.35
C THR A 110 4.46 14.91 15.83
N TYR A 111 3.77 14.07 16.62
CA TYR A 111 3.70 14.23 18.06
C TYR A 111 5.09 14.16 18.73
N VAL A 112 5.87 13.12 18.40
CA VAL A 112 7.22 12.96 18.96
C VAL A 112 8.12 14.13 18.59
N HIS A 113 8.08 14.59 17.33
CA HIS A 113 8.90 15.73 16.90
C HIS A 113 8.48 17.05 17.56
N GLY A 114 7.18 17.29 17.78
CA GLY A 114 6.69 18.49 18.45
C GLY A 114 6.86 18.48 19.98
N SER A 115 7.22 17.33 20.56
CA SER A 115 7.46 17.15 21.99
C SER A 115 8.94 17.26 22.41
N VAL A 116 9.83 17.46 21.44
CA VAL A 116 11.28 17.70 21.61
C VAL A 116 11.56 19.19 21.43
#